data_AF-D0IB04-F1
#
_entry.id   AF-D0IB04-F1
#
_cell.length_a   1.000
_cell.length_b   1.000
_cell.length_c   1.000
_cell.angle_alpha   90.00
_cell.angle_beta   90.00
_cell.angle_gamma   90.00
#
_symmetry.space_group_name_H-M   'P 1'
#
loop_
_entity.id
_entity.type
_entity.pdbx_description
1 polymer ?
#
loop_
_entity_poly.entity_id
_entity_poly.type
_entity_poly.pdbx_seq_one_letter_code
_entity_poly.pdbx_strand_id
1 'polypeptide(L)' 'MADKENYRMAIDILCCHLGMSFDEACAELGLADDENAKLQKVSDVQQSLMGLLPEDSK' A
#
# COMPACT_ATOMS: atom_id res chain seq x y z
N MET A 1 10.73 11.77 10.96
CA MET A 1 9.82 11.14 11.94
C MET A 1 8.78 12.13 12.48
N ALA A 2 8.23 13.03 11.66
CA ALA A 2 6.80 13.35 11.76
C ALA A 2 6.09 12.12 11.18
N ASP A 3 4.95 11.59 11.62
CA ASP A 3 3.65 12.18 11.39
C ASP A 3 2.57 11.39 12.18
N LYS A 4 2.96 10.53 13.14
CA LYS A 4 2.00 9.69 13.89
C LYS A 4 0.93 10.49 14.63
N GLU A 5 1.26 11.70 15.09
CA GLU A 5 0.28 12.61 15.70
C GLU A 5 -0.57 13.36 14.67
N ASN A 6 -0.05 13.56 13.45
CA ASN A 6 -0.74 14.28 12.39
C ASN A 6 -1.87 13.43 11.78
N TYR A 7 -1.71 12.11 11.73
CA TYR A 7 -2.74 11.22 11.19
C TYR A 7 -4.01 11.16 12.05
N ARG A 8 -3.94 11.40 13.36
CA ARG A 8 -5.15 11.39 14.21
C ARG A 8 -6.14 12.46 13.80
N MET A 9 -5.65 13.66 13.50
CA MET A 9 -6.51 14.76 13.03
C MET A 9 -7.06 14.47 11.63
N ALA A 10 -6.23 13.94 10.73
CA ALA A 10 -6.67 13.58 9.39
C ALA A 10 -7.75 12.48 9.42
N ILE A 11 -7.58 11.45 10.25
CA ILE A 11 -8.57 10.38 10.46
C ILE A 11 -9.86 10.95 11.04
N ASP A 12 -9.79 11.85 12.02
CA ASP A 12 -10.98 12.48 12.62
C ASP A 12 -11.77 13.29 11.59
N ILE A 13 -11.10 14.02 10.70
CA ILE A 13 -11.73 14.75 9.58
C ILE A 13 -12.39 13.75 8.61
N LEU A 14 -11.68 12.72 8.18
CA LEU A 14 -12.21 11.71 7.24
C LEU A 14 -13.43 10.99 7.84
N CYS A 15 -13.38 10.64 9.12
CA CYS A 15 -14.49 9.96 9.79
C CYS A 15 -15.68 10.88 10.06
N CYS A 16 -15.46 12.04 10.70
CA CYS A 16 -16.54 12.91 11.12
C CYS A 16 -17.13 13.75 10.00
N HIS A 17 -16.33 14.13 8.99
CA HIS A 17 -16.76 15.06 7.94
C HIS A 17 -17.01 14.38 6.59
N LEU A 18 -16.35 13.26 6.30
CA LEU A 18 -16.59 12.47 5.08
C LEU A 18 -17.39 11.19 5.31
N GLY A 19 -17.67 10.85 6.58
CA GLY A 19 -18.45 9.66 6.94
C GLY A 19 -17.73 8.34 6.64
N MET A 20 -16.41 8.39 6.46
CA MET A 20 -15.59 7.21 6.20
C MET A 20 -15.35 6.41 7.48
N SER A 21 -15.22 5.10 7.34
CA SER A 21 -14.79 4.24 8.43
C SER A 21 -13.33 4.49 8.75
N PHE A 22 -12.90 4.15 9.98
CA PHE A 22 -11.50 4.29 10.40
C PHE A 22 -10.53 3.55 9.45
N ASP A 23 -10.95 2.39 8.93
CA ASP A 23 -10.17 1.58 7.98
C ASP A 23 -10.01 2.28 6.62
N GLU A 24 -11.09 2.86 6.10
CA GLU A 24 -11.09 3.64 4.85
C GLU A 24 -10.23 4.90 4.98
N ALA A 25 -10.33 5.59 6.12
CA ALA A 25 -9.48 6.74 6.42
C ALA A 25 -8.00 6.35 6.52
N CYS A 26 -7.68 5.20 7.12
CA CYS A 26 -6.32 4.67 7.16
C CYS A 26 -5.80 4.29 5.78
N ALA A 27 -6.64 3.70 4.92
CA ALA A 27 -6.29 3.37 3.55
C ALA A 27 -6.01 4.62 2.71
N GLU A 28 -6.85 5.65 2.80
CA GLU A 28 -6.66 6.92 2.10
C GLU A 28 -5.39 7.65 2.53
N LEU A 29 -5.03 7.56 3.81
CA LEU A 29 -3.81 8.16 4.34
C LEU A 29 -2.55 7.32 4.07
N GLY A 30 -2.67 6.18 3.37
CA GLY A 30 -1.57 5.27 3.09
C GLY A 30 -1.01 4.58 4.35
N LEU A 31 -1.82 4.51 5.40
CA LEU A 31 -1.53 3.86 6.67
C LEU A 31 -1.99 2.40 6.70
N ALA A 32 -2.92 2.03 5.81
CA ALA A 32 -3.25 0.63 5.60
C ALA A 32 -2.02 -0.08 5.04
N ASP A 33 -1.58 -1.10 5.77
CA ASP A 33 -0.51 -1.98 5.33
C ASP A 33 -1.08 -2.83 4.20
N ASP A 34 -0.86 -2.37 2.96
CA ASP A 34 -1.38 -3.03 1.77
C ASP A 34 -0.53 -4.27 1.49
N GLU A 35 -0.77 -5.31 2.29
CA GLU A 35 -0.15 -6.64 2.14
C GLU A 35 -0.41 -7.19 0.74
N ASN A 36 -1.52 -6.79 0.10
CA ASN A 36 -1.86 -7.14 -1.27
C ASN A 36 -0.98 -6.39 -2.29
N ALA A 37 -0.66 -5.12 -2.07
CA ALA A 37 0.27 -4.34 -2.90
C ALA A 37 1.71 -4.81 -2.70
N LYS A 38 2.09 -5.28 -1.51
CA LYS A 38 3.36 -5.99 -1.30
C LYS A 38 3.38 -7.30 -2.08
N LEU A 39 2.32 -8.10 -2.02
CA LEU A 39 2.21 -9.34 -2.81
C LEU A 39 2.26 -9.08 -4.32
N GLN A 40 1.56 -8.06 -4.81
CA GLN A 40 1.60 -7.67 -6.23
C GLN A 40 2.99 -7.23 -6.67
N LYS A 41 3.69 -6.42 -5.86
CA LYS A 41 5.09 -6.04 -6.14
C LYS A 41 6.01 -7.24 -6.17
N VAL A 42 5.84 -8.21 -5.26
CA VAL A 42 6.62 -9.46 -5.27
C VAL A 42 6.32 -10.27 -6.53
N SER A 43 5.06 -10.36 -6.94
CA SER A 43 4.66 -11.10 -8.15
C SER A 43 5.20 -10.45 -9.44
N ASP A 44 5.18 -9.12 -9.51
CA ASP A 44 5.72 -8.35 -10.64
C ASP A 44 7.25 -8.50 -10.75
N VAL A 45 7.96 -8.41 -9.61
CA VAL A 45 9.40 -8.66 -9.55
C VAL A 45 9.75 -10.09 -9.96
N GLN A 46 8.96 -11.09 -9.54
CA GLN A 46 9.18 -12.48 -9.95
C GLN A 46 8.95 -12.68 -11.45
N GLN A 47 7.93 -12.06 -12.03
CA GLN A 47 7.69 -12.09 -13.48
C GLN A 47 8.82 -11.41 -14.26
N SER A 48 9.29 -10.25 -13.79
CA SER A 48 10.41 -9.52 -14.39
C SER A 48 11.72 -10.30 -14.31
N LEU A 49 12.00 -10.93 -13.16
CA LEU A 49 13.18 -11.76 -12.97
C LEU A 49 13.14 -13.00 -13.88
N MET A 50 11.97 -13.63 -14.06
CA MET A 50 11.82 -14.81 -14.90
C MET A 50 12.04 -14.50 -16.39
N GLY A 51 11.66 -13.30 -16.84
CA GLY A 51 11.90 -12.83 -18.22
C GLY A 51 13.34 -12.35 -18.49
N LEU A 52 14.17 -12.20 -17.47
CA LEU A 52 15.57 -11.79 -17.57
C LEU A 52 16.56 -12.97 -17.50
N LEU A 53 16.10 -14.18 -17.21
CA LEU A 53 16.95 -15.37 -17.36
C LEU A 53 17.16 -15.61 -18.85
N PRO A 54 18.41 -15.58 -19.36
CA PRO A 54 18.68 -16.00 -20.72
C PRO A 54 18.24 -17.45 -20.85
N GLU A 55 17.26 -17.71 -21.71
CA GLU A 55 17.02 -19.06 -22.22
C GLU A 55 18.27 -19.46 -23.00
N ASP A 56 19.23 -20.10 -22.31
CA ASP A 56 20.35 -20.83 -22.92
C ASP A 56 19.74 -22.03 -23.66
N SER A 57 19.10 -21.73 -24.79
CA SER A 57 18.63 -22.70 -25.76
C SER A 57 19.82 -23.11 -26.61
N LYS A 58 20.31 -24.29 -26.25
CA LYS A 58 21.23 -25.18 -26.97
C LYS A 58 21.12 -25.14 -28.50
#